data_AF-A0A955C4N5-F1
#
_entry.id   AF-A0A955C4N5-F1
#
_cell.length_a   1.000
_cell.length_b   1.000
_cell.length_c   1.000
_cell.angle_alpha   90.00
_cell.angle_beta   90.00
_cell.angle_gamma   90.00
#
_symmetry.space_group_name_H-M   'P 1'
#
loop_
_entity.id
_entity.type
_entity.pdbx_description
1 polymer ?
#
loop_
_entity_poly.entity_id
_entity_poly.type
_entity_poly.pdbx_seq_one_letter_code
_entity_poly.pdbx_strand_id
1 'polypeptide(L)'
;MTDAESTTDQLESNAEQPQMEFDVYCHECGYNLRGIVTTRCPECGTGSPALQNAKPSIPWAHRESLGNVRAFIRTVLFASFGLRKLSQNVYLPIDFAESQKFRRWTIGTTMLFAIAFVVWFQVSGVSGLLSNSFFTDLRGMIWPSVVIVCLLALYVVLATGVPSLFFDYRDVPVSLRNNAVALSYYCAAPLAWWPIPLAISVLIILQNPIDMRTRWLAVTLTSIAFFAPLTPIVLWCFQLFRIAKRVLRGQTGRKVWLTIG
;
A
#
# COMPACT_ATOMS: atom_id res chain seq x y z
N MET A 1 56.82 27.91 -8.05
CA MET A 1 55.56 28.12 -8.80
C MET A 1 55.01 26.73 -9.09
N THR A 2 54.59 26.06 -8.01
CA THR A 2 54.15 24.67 -7.86
C THR A 2 53.80 24.56 -6.37
N ASP A 3 52.80 23.77 -5.98
CA ASP A 3 52.45 23.38 -4.58
C ASP A 3 51.16 23.98 -3.97
N ALA A 4 50.11 24.25 -4.77
CA ALA A 4 48.80 24.71 -4.23
C ALA A 4 47.60 23.80 -4.54
N GLU A 5 47.80 22.57 -5.03
CA GLU A 5 46.72 21.75 -5.62
C GLU A 5 46.36 20.47 -4.84
N SER A 6 46.82 20.32 -3.58
CA SER A 6 46.69 19.04 -2.84
C SER A 6 45.71 19.05 -1.65
N THR A 7 45.03 20.16 -1.35
CA THR A 7 44.23 20.27 -0.10
C THR A 7 42.73 20.03 -0.30
N THR A 8 42.21 20.09 -1.53
CA THR A 8 40.77 19.96 -1.80
C THR A 8 40.28 18.51 -1.76
N ASP A 9 41.12 17.52 -2.07
CA ASP A 9 40.73 16.10 -2.08
C ASP A 9 40.57 15.47 -0.69
N GLN A 10 41.10 16.07 0.38
CA GLN A 10 40.97 15.52 1.73
C GLN A 10 39.69 15.94 2.47
N LEU A 11 38.98 16.97 2.00
CA LEU A 11 37.75 17.44 2.64
C LEU A 11 36.49 16.70 2.17
N GLU A 12 36.51 16.03 1.02
CA GLU A 12 35.39 15.19 0.56
C GLU A 12 35.38 13.78 1.20
N SER A 13 36.49 13.38 1.84
CA SER A 13 36.64 12.07 2.50
C SER A 13 35.99 11.97 3.90
N ASN A 14 35.53 13.09 4.47
CA ASN A 14 34.83 13.13 5.75
C ASN A 14 33.33 13.40 5.57
N ALA A 15 32.75 12.90 4.47
CA ALA A 15 31.30 12.71 4.40
C ALA A 15 30.91 11.76 5.55
N GLU A 16 30.51 12.39 6.66
CA GLU A 16 30.08 11.79 7.90
C GLU A 16 29.09 10.68 7.56
N GLN A 17 29.61 9.43 7.53
CA GLN A 17 28.77 8.30 7.19
C GLN A 17 27.65 8.29 8.22
N PRO A 18 26.38 8.35 7.80
CA PRO A 18 25.27 8.46 8.73
C PRO A 18 25.37 7.27 9.69
N GLN A 19 25.74 7.55 10.94
CA GLN A 19 25.88 6.53 11.95
C GLN A 19 24.50 5.92 12.11
N MET A 20 24.33 4.68 11.63
CA MET A 20 23.10 3.93 11.85
C MET A 20 23.01 3.67 13.36
N GLU A 21 22.25 4.50 14.06
CA GLU A 21 22.01 4.40 15.50
C GLU A 21 21.24 3.12 15.86
N PHE A 22 20.73 2.40 14.86
CA PHE A 22 19.97 1.18 15.03
C PHE A 22 20.88 -0.04 15.09
N ASP A 23 20.68 -0.84 16.12
CA ASP A 23 21.20 -2.19 16.16
C ASP A 23 20.59 -2.99 15.02
N VAL A 24 21.45 -3.47 14.12
CA VAL A 24 21.01 -4.34 13.04
C VAL A 24 21.26 -5.76 13.46
N TYR A 25 20.21 -6.56 13.58
CA TYR A 25 20.34 -7.94 14.02
C TYR A 25 20.43 -8.89 12.82
N CYS A 26 21.21 -9.96 12.95
CA CYS A 26 21.23 -11.05 12.01
C CYS A 26 19.85 -11.72 11.95
N HIS A 27 19.31 -11.93 10.75
CA HIS A 27 18.00 -12.55 10.58
C HIS A 27 17.99 -14.06 10.87
N GLU A 28 19.14 -14.73 10.77
CA GLU A 28 19.29 -16.17 11.06
C GLU A 28 19.36 -16.42 12.57
N CYS A 29 20.32 -15.80 13.25
CA CYS A 29 20.60 -16.09 14.67
C CYS A 29 20.16 -15.00 15.65
N GLY A 30 19.74 -13.83 15.17
CA GLY A 30 19.37 -12.70 16.04
C GLY A 30 20.56 -11.95 16.66
N TYR A 31 21.80 -12.25 16.27
CA TYR A 31 22.99 -11.58 16.79
C TYR A 31 23.03 -10.10 16.39
N ASN A 32 23.42 -9.21 17.31
CA ASN A 32 23.59 -7.79 16.99
C ASN A 32 24.83 -7.57 16.11
N LEU A 33 24.61 -7.13 14.88
CA LEU A 33 25.64 -6.83 13.89
C LEU A 33 26.23 -5.41 14.04
N ARG A 34 25.84 -4.66 15.07
CA ARG A 34 26.43 -3.35 15.37
C ARG A 34 27.94 -3.48 15.58
N GLY A 35 28.71 -2.63 14.89
CA GLY A 35 30.17 -2.58 15.03
C GLY A 35 30.92 -3.68 14.27
N ILE A 36 30.21 -4.53 13.52
CA ILE A 36 30.83 -5.58 12.73
C ILE A 36 31.25 -5.03 11.38
N VAL A 37 32.55 -4.97 11.15
CA VAL A 37 33.16 -4.59 9.88
C VAL A 37 33.13 -5.73 8.85
N THR A 38 32.91 -6.96 9.28
CA THR A 38 32.86 -8.12 8.39
C THR A 38 31.49 -8.23 7.71
N THR A 39 31.50 -8.63 6.44
CA THR A 39 30.28 -8.97 5.71
C THR A 39 29.73 -10.33 6.12
N ARG A 40 29.99 -10.83 7.33
CA ARG A 40 29.52 -12.14 7.83
C ARG A 40 29.16 -12.01 9.30
N CYS A 41 28.03 -12.61 9.68
CA CYS A 41 27.67 -12.72 11.09
C CYS A 41 28.71 -13.60 11.81
N PRO A 42 29.29 -13.16 12.95
CA PRO A 42 30.32 -13.91 13.66
C PRO A 42 29.76 -15.18 14.31
N GLU A 43 28.49 -15.18 14.71
CA GLU A 43 27.84 -16.35 15.32
C GLU A 43 27.54 -17.45 14.28
N CYS A 44 26.75 -17.14 13.26
CA CYS A 44 26.27 -18.15 12.32
C CYS A 44 27.08 -18.26 11.02
N GLY A 45 28.09 -17.40 10.81
CA GLY A 45 28.93 -17.38 9.61
C GLY A 45 28.24 -16.90 8.33
N THR A 46 26.93 -16.65 8.35
CA THR A 46 26.15 -16.22 7.17
C THR A 46 26.65 -14.87 6.68
N GLY A 47 26.97 -14.79 5.38
CA GLY A 47 27.26 -13.53 4.70
C GLY A 47 26.14 -12.51 4.94
N SER A 48 26.47 -11.34 5.47
CA SER A 48 25.67 -10.12 5.51
C SER A 48 26.07 -9.17 4.36
N PRO A 49 25.55 -9.39 3.14
CA PRO A 49 25.24 -8.29 2.22
C PRO A 49 24.00 -7.49 2.70
N ALA A 50 23.43 -7.88 3.85
CA ALA A 50 22.11 -7.50 4.35
C ALA A 50 22.04 -6.13 5.04
N LEU A 51 23.15 -5.40 5.17
CA LEU A 51 23.21 -4.19 5.99
C LEU A 51 23.23 -2.88 5.20
N GLN A 52 23.86 -2.87 4.02
CA GLN A 52 24.02 -1.65 3.22
C GLN A 52 23.19 -1.66 1.93
N ASN A 53 22.85 -2.84 1.40
CA ASN A 53 22.13 -2.99 0.14
C ASN A 53 20.84 -3.81 0.27
N ALA A 54 20.36 -4.05 1.50
CA ALA A 54 19.13 -4.79 1.70
C ALA A 54 17.93 -3.98 1.22
N LYS A 55 17.61 -4.15 -0.07
CA LYS A 55 16.38 -3.64 -0.65
C LYS A 55 15.20 -4.35 0.03
N PRO A 56 14.12 -3.61 0.34
CA PRO A 56 12.91 -4.23 0.88
C PRO A 56 12.42 -5.29 -0.10
N SER A 57 12.06 -6.46 0.42
CA SER A 57 11.56 -7.62 -0.35
C SER A 57 10.21 -7.38 -1.06
N ILE A 58 9.72 -6.14 -1.04
CA ILE A 58 8.47 -5.71 -1.65
C ILE A 58 8.64 -5.69 -3.18
N PRO A 59 7.84 -6.44 -3.95
CA PRO A 59 8.00 -6.52 -5.40
C PRO A 59 7.93 -5.15 -6.11
N TRP A 60 7.14 -4.20 -5.60
CA TRP A 60 7.02 -2.84 -6.16
C TRP A 60 8.32 -2.05 -6.12
N ALA A 61 9.14 -2.23 -5.07
CA ALA A 61 10.46 -1.60 -4.98
C ALA A 61 11.41 -2.08 -6.11
N HIS A 62 11.08 -3.22 -6.72
CA HIS A 62 11.82 -3.83 -7.83
C HIS A 62 11.10 -3.68 -9.19
N ARG A 63 10.21 -2.69 -9.33
CA ARG A 63 9.42 -2.51 -10.56
C ARG A 63 10.25 -2.22 -11.82
N GLU A 64 11.45 -1.65 -11.67
CA GLU A 64 12.37 -1.41 -12.78
C GLU A 64 12.85 -2.71 -13.44
N SER A 65 13.04 -3.79 -12.66
CA SER A 65 13.45 -5.09 -13.19
C SER A 65 12.28 -6.02 -13.50
N LEU A 66 11.17 -5.90 -12.76
CA LEU A 66 9.98 -6.75 -12.94
C LEU A 66 8.98 -6.22 -13.97
N GLY A 67 9.03 -4.92 -14.27
CA GLY A 67 8.01 -4.17 -15.01
C GLY A 67 6.85 -3.73 -14.13
N ASN A 68 6.22 -2.61 -14.48
CA ASN A 68 5.20 -1.94 -13.65
C ASN A 68 4.00 -2.84 -13.31
N VAL A 69 3.39 -3.49 -14.31
CA VAL A 69 2.16 -4.30 -14.11
C VAL A 69 2.45 -5.56 -13.29
N ARG A 70 3.54 -6.28 -13.59
CA ARG A 70 3.90 -7.50 -12.86
C ARG A 70 4.30 -7.18 -11.41
N ALA A 71 5.04 -6.10 -11.20
CA ALA A 71 5.39 -5.61 -9.86
C ALA A 71 4.13 -5.21 -9.07
N PHE A 72 3.17 -4.54 -9.72
CA PHE A 72 1.88 -4.19 -9.12
C PHE A 72 1.14 -5.43 -8.64
N ILE A 73 0.86 -6.40 -9.52
CA ILE A 73 0.09 -7.61 -9.20
C ILE A 73 0.79 -8.42 -8.10
N ARG A 74 2.11 -8.61 -8.19
CA ARG A 74 2.87 -9.32 -7.16
C ARG A 74 2.83 -8.60 -5.81
N THR A 75 2.84 -7.27 -5.81
CA THR A 75 2.73 -6.47 -4.58
C THR A 75 1.33 -6.55 -3.99
N VAL A 76 0.28 -6.53 -4.82
CA VAL A 76 -1.09 -6.73 -4.36
C VAL A 76 -1.23 -8.08 -3.68
N LEU A 77 -0.78 -9.16 -4.32
CA LEU A 77 -0.79 -10.51 -3.74
C LEU A 77 0.04 -10.59 -2.44
N PHE A 78 1.26 -10.05 -2.46
CA PHE A 78 2.17 -10.05 -1.32
C PHE A 78 1.62 -9.25 -0.13
N ALA A 79 1.07 -8.06 -0.36
CA ALA A 79 0.54 -7.21 0.69
C ALA A 79 -0.80 -7.71 1.23
N SER A 80 -1.66 -8.27 0.38
CA SER A 80 -2.91 -8.90 0.81
C SER A 80 -2.64 -10.15 1.65
N PHE A 81 -1.85 -11.11 1.16
CA PHE A 81 -1.72 -12.43 1.80
C PHE A 81 -0.48 -12.59 2.69
N GLY A 82 0.48 -11.66 2.61
CA GLY A 82 1.79 -11.74 3.25
C GLY A 82 2.03 -10.69 4.34
N LEU A 83 1.00 -10.28 5.09
CA LEU A 83 1.08 -9.17 6.04
C LEU A 83 2.23 -9.29 7.07
N ARG A 84 2.49 -10.51 7.55
CA ARG A 84 3.61 -10.79 8.47
C ARG A 84 4.96 -10.51 7.80
N LYS A 85 5.15 -10.98 6.56
CA LYS A 85 6.37 -10.72 5.78
C LYS A 85 6.51 -9.24 5.46
N LEU A 86 5.42 -8.56 5.13
CA LEU A 86 5.40 -7.12 4.91
C LEU A 86 5.87 -6.36 6.16
N SER A 87 5.36 -6.70 7.35
CA SER A 87 5.75 -6.05 8.61
C SER A 87 7.24 -6.20 8.96
N GLN A 88 7.89 -7.28 8.53
CA GLN A 88 9.33 -7.48 8.75
C GLN A 88 10.18 -6.49 7.95
N ASN A 89 9.65 -5.91 6.86
CA ASN A 89 10.35 -4.90 6.06
C ASN A 89 10.37 -3.51 6.72
N VAL A 90 9.71 -3.31 7.87
CA VAL A 90 9.69 -1.99 8.55
C VAL A 90 11.08 -1.52 8.99
N TYR A 91 12.00 -2.47 9.19
CA TYR A 91 13.38 -2.21 9.58
C TYR A 91 14.28 -1.86 8.39
N LEU A 92 13.83 -2.14 7.18
CA LEU A 92 14.58 -1.83 5.96
C LEU A 92 14.25 -0.41 5.50
N PRO A 93 15.20 0.32 4.92
CA PRO A 93 14.93 1.63 4.35
C PRO A 93 13.91 1.48 3.21
N ILE A 94 12.75 2.10 3.37
CA ILE A 94 11.69 2.13 2.35
C ILE A 94 11.59 3.55 1.82
N ASP A 95 11.76 3.70 0.50
CA ASP A 95 11.54 4.98 -0.15
C ASP A 95 10.05 5.36 -0.10
N PHE A 96 9.77 6.48 0.58
CA PHE A 96 8.43 7.04 0.72
C PHE A 96 7.81 7.40 -0.63
N ALA A 97 8.60 7.92 -1.57
CA ALA A 97 8.11 8.30 -2.90
C ALA A 97 7.58 7.08 -3.66
N GLU A 98 8.24 5.93 -3.50
CA GLU A 98 7.83 4.67 -4.13
C GLU A 98 6.55 4.09 -3.56
N SER A 99 6.39 4.14 -2.25
CA SER A 99 5.14 3.79 -1.59
C SER A 99 3.97 4.67 -2.05
N GLN A 100 4.19 5.98 -2.23
CA GLN A 100 3.16 6.88 -2.75
C GLN A 100 2.82 6.62 -4.22
N LYS A 101 3.80 6.23 -5.05
CA LYS A 101 3.54 5.79 -6.44
C LYS A 101 2.66 4.54 -6.44
N PHE A 102 2.95 3.55 -5.61
CA PHE A 102 2.11 2.35 -5.47
C PHE A 102 0.67 2.70 -5.06
N ARG A 103 0.50 3.58 -4.07
CA ARG A 103 -0.81 4.07 -3.64
C ARG A 103 -1.56 4.75 -4.78
N ARG A 104 -0.92 5.67 -5.51
CA ARG A 104 -1.54 6.35 -6.66
C ARG A 104 -1.96 5.38 -7.75
N TRP A 105 -1.13 4.38 -8.05
CA TRP A 105 -1.48 3.30 -8.99
C TRP A 105 -2.71 2.53 -8.50
N THR A 106 -2.73 2.13 -7.23
CA THR A 106 -3.87 1.41 -6.64
C THR A 106 -5.15 2.23 -6.75
N ILE A 107 -5.14 3.49 -6.28
CA ILE A 107 -6.29 4.41 -6.36
C ILE A 107 -6.73 4.60 -7.82
N GLY A 108 -5.78 4.84 -8.73
CA GLY A 108 -6.06 5.03 -10.15
C GLY A 108 -6.75 3.82 -10.78
N THR A 109 -6.26 2.61 -10.51
CA THR A 109 -6.91 1.37 -10.99
C THR A 109 -8.31 1.20 -10.40
N THR A 110 -8.47 1.39 -9.10
CA THR A 110 -9.75 1.34 -8.39
C THR A 110 -10.77 2.33 -8.99
N MET A 111 -10.34 3.57 -9.26
CA MET A 111 -11.20 4.59 -9.90
C MET A 111 -11.57 4.26 -11.34
N LEU A 112 -10.61 3.77 -12.12
CA LEU A 112 -10.84 3.40 -13.52
C LEU A 112 -11.95 2.35 -13.63
N PHE A 113 -11.89 1.29 -12.79
CA PHE A 113 -12.92 0.26 -12.78
C PHE A 113 -14.27 0.75 -12.25
N ALA A 114 -14.27 1.63 -11.24
CA ALA A 114 -15.51 2.24 -10.74
C ALA A 114 -16.21 3.10 -11.81
N ILE A 115 -15.45 3.94 -12.53
CA ILE A 115 -15.96 4.76 -13.63
C ILE A 115 -16.48 3.87 -14.76
N ALA A 116 -15.69 2.88 -15.19
CA ALA A 116 -16.09 1.94 -16.24
C ALA A 116 -17.40 1.21 -15.89
N PHE A 117 -17.56 0.80 -14.63
CA PHE A 117 -18.78 0.17 -14.14
C PHE A 117 -19.98 1.12 -14.18
N VAL A 118 -19.83 2.36 -13.71
CA VAL A 118 -20.90 3.38 -13.76
C VAL A 118 -21.31 3.66 -15.21
N VAL A 119 -20.35 3.84 -16.11
CA VAL A 119 -20.63 4.06 -17.55
C VAL A 119 -21.37 2.86 -18.14
N TRP A 120 -20.89 1.65 -17.88
CA TRP A 120 -21.55 0.43 -18.34
C TRP A 120 -22.98 0.31 -17.82
N PHE A 121 -23.21 0.60 -16.54
CA PHE A 121 -24.53 0.56 -15.92
C PHE A 121 -25.50 1.57 -16.55
N GLN A 122 -25.03 2.80 -16.80
CA GLN A 122 -25.80 3.85 -17.46
C GLN A 122 -26.19 3.44 -18.89
N VAL A 123 -25.23 2.96 -19.68
CA VAL A 123 -25.48 2.52 -21.07
C VAL A 123 -26.43 1.31 -21.12
N SER A 124 -26.26 0.35 -20.21
CA SER A 124 -27.07 -0.87 -20.19
C SER A 124 -28.51 -0.64 -19.71
N GLY A 125 -28.72 0.31 -18.79
CA GLY A 125 -30.05 0.69 -18.32
C GLY A 125 -30.86 1.48 -19.36
N VAL A 126 -30.16 2.18 -20.25
CA VAL A 126 -30.74 3.03 -21.30
C VAL A 126 -31.33 2.23 -22.47
N SER A 127 -30.78 1.06 -22.78
CA SER A 127 -31.14 0.25 -23.96
C SER A 127 -32.63 -0.13 -24.05
N GLY A 128 -33.39 -0.02 -22.96
CA GLY A 128 -34.84 -0.29 -22.92
C GLY A 128 -35.76 0.92 -23.20
N LEU A 129 -35.22 2.14 -23.31
CA LEU A 129 -36.00 3.39 -23.31
C LEU A 129 -35.59 4.34 -24.46
N LEU A 130 -35.53 3.83 -25.70
CA LEU A 130 -35.36 4.66 -26.91
C LEU A 130 -36.63 5.48 -27.23
N SER A 131 -37.02 6.34 -26.30
CA SER A 131 -38.04 7.39 -26.45
C SER A 131 -37.36 8.75 -26.56
N ASN A 132 -37.96 9.72 -27.24
CA ASN A 132 -37.45 11.09 -27.39
C ASN A 132 -37.19 11.84 -26.07
N SER A 133 -37.67 11.33 -24.93
CA SER A 133 -37.34 11.79 -23.58
C SER A 133 -35.92 11.41 -23.11
N PHE A 134 -35.17 10.68 -23.92
CA PHE A 134 -33.83 10.16 -23.61
C PHE A 134 -32.84 11.23 -23.11
N PHE A 135 -32.72 12.36 -23.79
CA PHE A 135 -31.72 13.39 -23.43
C PHE A 135 -32.05 14.14 -22.13
N THR A 136 -33.34 14.36 -21.84
CA THR A 136 -33.77 15.00 -20.60
C THR A 136 -33.59 14.08 -19.39
N ASP A 137 -33.87 12.78 -19.54
CA ASP A 137 -33.66 11.79 -18.48
C ASP A 137 -32.16 11.50 -18.24
N LEU A 138 -31.35 11.48 -19.31
CA LEU A 138 -29.90 11.23 -19.21
C LEU A 138 -29.22 12.31 -18.37
N ARG A 139 -29.60 13.59 -18.53
CA ARG A 139 -29.04 14.70 -17.73
C ARG A 139 -29.40 14.58 -16.25
N GLY A 140 -30.59 14.07 -15.92
CA GLY A 140 -31.01 13.79 -14.55
C GLY A 140 -30.24 12.63 -13.90
N MET A 141 -29.85 11.62 -14.68
CA MET A 141 -29.20 10.41 -14.18
C MET A 141 -27.66 10.49 -14.10
N ILE A 142 -27.03 11.32 -14.94
CA ILE A 142 -25.57 11.53 -14.94
C ILE A 142 -25.10 12.24 -13.67
N TRP A 143 -25.78 13.30 -13.25
CA TRP A 143 -25.34 14.14 -12.12
C TRP A 143 -25.14 13.38 -10.81
N PRO A 144 -26.11 12.57 -10.35
CA PRO A 144 -25.92 11.73 -9.15
C PRO A 144 -24.73 10.78 -9.27
N SER A 145 -24.51 10.21 -10.45
CA SER A 145 -23.43 9.27 -10.69
C SER A 145 -22.05 9.93 -10.60
N VAL A 146 -21.91 11.14 -11.16
CA VAL A 146 -20.68 11.93 -11.06
C VAL A 146 -20.40 12.28 -9.59
N VAL A 147 -21.42 12.72 -8.85
CA VAL A 147 -21.28 13.04 -7.41
C VAL A 147 -20.84 11.80 -6.62
N ILE A 148 -21.45 10.64 -6.87
CA ILE A 148 -21.08 9.38 -6.21
C ILE A 148 -19.63 8.99 -6.52
N VAL A 149 -19.20 9.07 -7.78
CA VAL A 149 -17.81 8.78 -8.18
C VAL A 149 -16.83 9.76 -7.52
N CYS A 150 -17.15 11.05 -7.45
CA CYS A 150 -16.32 12.04 -6.78
C CYS A 150 -16.21 11.80 -5.26
N LEU A 151 -17.33 11.49 -4.60
CA LEU A 151 -17.34 11.15 -3.17
C LEU A 151 -16.56 9.88 -2.88
N LEU A 152 -16.70 8.87 -3.73
CA LEU A 152 -15.90 7.65 -3.68
C LEU A 152 -14.41 7.95 -3.89
N ALA A 153 -14.05 8.80 -4.85
CA ALA A 153 -12.68 9.24 -5.09
C ALA A 153 -12.06 9.88 -3.86
N LEU A 154 -12.76 10.85 -3.29
CA LEU A 154 -12.36 11.51 -2.05
C LEU A 154 -12.22 10.50 -0.91
N TYR A 155 -13.22 9.63 -0.73
CA TYR A 155 -13.22 8.63 0.31
C TYR A 155 -12.03 7.66 0.19
N VAL A 156 -11.74 7.12 -1.00
CA VAL A 156 -10.62 6.20 -1.23
C VAL A 156 -9.28 6.89 -0.97
N VAL A 157 -9.14 8.15 -1.38
CA VAL A 157 -7.94 8.96 -1.08
C VAL A 157 -7.76 9.12 0.43
N LEU A 158 -8.82 9.48 1.16
CA LEU A 158 -8.78 9.64 2.61
C LEU A 158 -8.53 8.30 3.33
N ALA A 159 -9.29 7.26 3.00
CA ALA A 159 -9.21 5.94 3.62
C ALA A 159 -7.83 5.29 3.47
N THR A 160 -7.16 5.49 2.33
CA THR A 160 -5.77 5.01 2.13
C THR A 160 -4.71 5.89 2.80
N GLY A 161 -5.08 7.09 3.25
CA GLY A 161 -4.21 8.01 3.99
C GLY A 161 -4.31 7.85 5.52
N VAL A 162 -5.48 7.48 6.06
CA VAL A 162 -5.69 7.26 7.50
C VAL A 162 -4.63 6.37 8.16
N PRO A 163 -4.13 5.29 7.53
CA PRO A 163 -3.15 4.39 8.15
C PRO A 163 -1.87 5.09 8.58
N SER A 164 -1.43 6.15 7.89
CA SER A 164 -0.21 6.88 8.26
C SER A 164 -0.34 7.58 9.61
N LEU A 165 -1.56 7.95 10.03
CA LEU A 165 -1.81 8.59 11.33
C LEU A 165 -1.54 7.64 12.50
N PHE A 166 -1.75 6.33 12.32
CA PHE A 166 -1.50 5.34 13.36
C PHE A 166 -0.02 5.05 13.62
N PHE A 167 0.88 5.50 12.73
CA PHE A 167 2.31 5.23 12.83
C PHE A 167 3.12 6.41 13.41
N ASP A 168 2.47 7.49 13.86
CA ASP A 168 3.16 8.59 14.53
C ASP A 168 3.44 8.27 16.01
N TYR A 169 4.45 7.44 16.23
CA TYR A 169 4.94 7.12 17.57
C TYR A 169 6.07 8.07 17.96
N ARG A 170 5.84 8.92 18.96
CA ARG A 170 6.86 9.85 19.49
C ARG A 170 8.11 9.13 20.00
N ASP A 171 7.97 7.94 20.57
CA ASP A 171 9.06 7.19 21.20
C ASP A 171 9.90 6.36 20.22
N VAL A 172 9.49 6.30 18.94
CA VAL A 172 10.21 5.54 17.92
C VAL A 172 11.12 6.50 17.15
N PRO A 173 12.38 6.10 16.88
CA PRO A 173 13.30 6.92 16.11
C PRO A 173 12.75 7.28 14.71
N VAL A 174 13.17 8.43 14.20
CA VAL A 174 12.56 9.08 13.02
C VAL A 174 12.64 8.20 11.76
N SER A 175 13.75 7.47 11.55
CA SER A 175 13.90 6.59 10.37
C SER A 175 12.90 5.43 10.37
N LEU A 176 12.73 4.74 11.51
CA LEU A 176 11.75 3.66 11.67
C LEU A 176 10.31 4.17 11.53
N ARG A 177 10.05 5.39 12.03
CA ARG A 177 8.75 6.06 11.86
C ARG A 177 8.47 6.31 10.38
N ASN A 178 9.42 6.85 9.64
CA ASN A 178 9.29 7.10 8.21
C ASN A 178 9.09 5.81 7.42
N ASN A 179 9.82 4.74 7.74
CA ASN A 179 9.64 3.42 7.13
C ASN A 179 8.25 2.83 7.43
N ALA A 180 7.77 2.95 8.67
CA ALA A 180 6.43 2.49 9.06
C ALA A 180 5.31 3.24 8.33
N VAL A 181 5.44 4.57 8.22
CA VAL A 181 4.54 5.41 7.43
C VAL A 181 4.58 5.00 5.95
N ALA A 182 5.77 4.82 5.38
CA ALA A 182 5.92 4.37 4.00
C ALA A 182 5.31 2.97 3.77
N LEU A 183 5.43 2.06 4.74
CA LEU A 183 4.86 0.73 4.70
C LEU A 183 3.32 0.76 4.72
N SER A 184 2.74 1.72 5.46
CA SER A 184 1.28 1.86 5.61
C SER A 184 0.55 2.09 4.28
N TYR A 185 1.20 2.70 3.28
CA TYR A 185 0.60 2.90 1.96
C TYR A 185 0.41 1.61 1.16
N TYR A 186 1.14 0.54 1.48
CA TYR A 186 0.90 -0.78 0.89
C TYR A 186 -0.37 -1.44 1.44
N CYS A 187 -0.95 -0.96 2.55
CA CYS A 187 -2.26 -1.40 3.04
C CYS A 187 -3.41 -1.02 2.09
N ALA A 188 -3.17 -0.19 1.08
CA ALA A 188 -4.14 0.06 0.01
C ALA A 188 -4.33 -1.16 -0.91
N ALA A 189 -3.39 -2.12 -0.94
CA ALA A 189 -3.41 -3.27 -1.85
C ALA A 189 -4.75 -4.03 -1.94
N PRO A 190 -5.51 -4.26 -0.85
CA PRO A 190 -6.82 -4.90 -0.93
C PRO A 190 -7.81 -4.21 -1.88
N LEU A 191 -7.70 -2.89 -2.10
CA LEU A 191 -8.54 -2.15 -3.05
C LEU A 191 -8.38 -2.59 -4.50
N ALA A 192 -7.22 -3.17 -4.84
CA ALA A 192 -6.97 -3.66 -6.20
C ALA A 192 -7.79 -4.92 -6.54
N TRP A 193 -8.41 -5.58 -5.55
CA TRP A 193 -9.31 -6.72 -5.78
C TRP A 193 -10.73 -6.31 -6.16
N TRP A 194 -11.06 -5.01 -6.11
CA TRP A 194 -12.40 -4.52 -6.42
C TRP A 194 -12.95 -4.89 -7.82
N PRO A 195 -12.13 -4.98 -8.88
CA PRO A 195 -12.62 -5.37 -10.19
C PRO A 195 -13.25 -6.76 -10.23
N ILE A 196 -12.86 -7.69 -9.33
CA ILE A 196 -13.37 -9.06 -9.32
C ILE A 196 -14.87 -9.12 -8.98
N PRO A 197 -15.34 -8.63 -7.82
CA PRO A 197 -16.77 -8.66 -7.51
C PRO A 197 -17.60 -7.78 -8.45
N LEU A 198 -17.03 -6.71 -9.02
CA LEU A 198 -17.68 -5.93 -10.08
C LEU A 198 -17.89 -6.77 -11.35
N ALA A 199 -16.85 -7.48 -11.81
CA ALA A 199 -16.94 -8.37 -12.96
C ALA A 199 -17.96 -9.50 -12.75
N ILE A 200 -17.98 -10.11 -11.55
CA ILE A 200 -18.98 -11.13 -11.19
C ILE A 200 -20.39 -10.53 -11.24
N SER A 201 -20.59 -9.33 -10.71
CA SER A 201 -21.90 -8.65 -10.74
C SER A 201 -22.36 -8.37 -12.17
N VAL A 202 -21.46 -7.90 -13.04
CA VAL A 202 -21.73 -7.69 -14.47
C VAL A 202 -22.13 -9.00 -15.15
N LEU A 203 -21.39 -10.09 -14.92
CA LEU A 203 -21.70 -11.41 -15.51
C LEU A 203 -23.08 -11.92 -15.09
N ILE A 204 -23.47 -11.75 -13.82
CA ILE A 204 -24.80 -12.14 -13.32
C ILE A 204 -25.91 -11.35 -14.02
N ILE A 205 -25.71 -10.04 -14.21
CA ILE A 205 -26.68 -9.17 -14.90
C ILE A 205 -26.83 -9.59 -16.37
N LEU A 206 -25.72 -9.89 -17.06
CA LEU A 206 -25.73 -10.28 -18.46
C LEU A 206 -26.44 -11.62 -18.69
N GLN A 207 -26.41 -12.55 -17.73
CA GLN A 207 -27.04 -13.86 -17.87
C GLN A 207 -28.57 -13.82 -17.73
N ASN A 208 -29.15 -12.89 -16.96
CA ASN A 208 -30.59 -12.88 -16.65
C ASN A 208 -31.20 -11.46 -16.63
N PRO A 209 -31.34 -10.78 -17.79
CA PRO A 209 -31.72 -9.36 -17.84
C PRO A 209 -33.18 -9.04 -17.47
N ILE A 210 -34.07 -10.04 -17.47
CA ILE A 210 -35.54 -9.84 -17.41
C ILE A 210 -36.11 -10.04 -16.00
N ASP A 211 -35.47 -10.83 -15.13
CA ASP A 211 -36.03 -11.14 -13.81
C ASP A 211 -35.74 -10.02 -12.79
N MET A 212 -36.79 -9.47 -12.19
CA MET A 212 -36.73 -8.45 -11.14
C MET A 212 -35.96 -8.96 -9.92
N ARG A 213 -36.03 -10.27 -9.63
CA ARG A 213 -35.27 -10.90 -8.54
C ARG A 213 -33.76 -10.87 -8.81
N THR A 214 -33.35 -11.09 -10.06
CA THR A 214 -31.95 -10.96 -10.49
C THR A 214 -31.45 -9.53 -10.35
N ARG A 215 -32.29 -8.52 -10.67
CA ARG A 215 -31.92 -7.11 -10.50
C ARG A 215 -31.65 -6.76 -9.03
N TRP A 216 -32.50 -7.19 -8.11
CA TRP A 216 -32.29 -6.98 -6.67
C TRP A 216 -31.05 -7.72 -6.15
N LEU A 217 -30.82 -8.95 -6.59
CA LEU A 217 -29.59 -9.68 -6.27
C LEU A 217 -28.35 -8.94 -6.80
N ALA A 218 -28.39 -8.44 -8.03
CA ALA A 218 -27.29 -7.68 -8.62
C ALA A 218 -27.03 -6.36 -7.87
N VAL A 219 -28.07 -5.61 -7.49
CA VAL A 219 -27.93 -4.39 -6.68
C VAL A 219 -27.33 -4.71 -5.31
N THR A 220 -27.78 -5.79 -4.67
CA THR A 220 -27.27 -6.23 -3.37
C THR A 220 -25.80 -6.65 -3.47
N LEU A 221 -25.45 -7.45 -4.48
CA LEU A 221 -24.07 -7.88 -4.74
C LEU A 221 -23.17 -6.71 -5.11
N THR A 222 -23.67 -5.73 -5.88
CA THR A 222 -22.93 -4.50 -6.22
C THR A 222 -22.69 -3.65 -4.97
N SER A 223 -23.70 -3.52 -4.11
CA SER A 223 -23.58 -2.79 -2.83
C SER A 223 -22.58 -3.48 -1.91
N ILE A 224 -22.67 -4.81 -1.78
CA ILE A 224 -21.67 -5.61 -1.03
C ILE A 224 -20.30 -5.44 -1.67
N ALA A 225 -20.16 -5.51 -2.99
CA ALA A 225 -18.90 -5.30 -3.70
C ALA A 225 -18.30 -3.91 -3.44
N PHE A 226 -19.15 -2.91 -3.17
CA PHE A 226 -18.74 -1.54 -2.87
C PHE A 226 -18.27 -1.38 -1.42
N PHE A 227 -19.01 -1.94 -0.46
CA PHE A 227 -18.72 -1.78 0.97
C PHE A 227 -17.77 -2.85 1.53
N ALA A 228 -17.83 -4.08 1.02
CA ALA A 228 -17.03 -5.21 1.48
C ALA A 228 -15.51 -5.05 1.33
N PRO A 229 -14.96 -4.24 0.41
CA PRO A 229 -13.53 -3.91 0.39
C PRO A 229 -13.14 -2.83 1.41
N LEU A 230 -14.11 -2.06 1.95
CA LEU A 230 -13.83 -0.97 2.88
C LEU A 230 -13.55 -1.48 4.29
N THR A 231 -14.36 -2.43 4.76
CA THR A 231 -14.17 -3.15 6.02
C THR A 231 -12.77 -3.78 6.14
N PRO A 232 -12.27 -4.54 5.15
CA PRO A 232 -10.95 -5.12 5.20
C PRO A 232 -9.86 -4.07 5.18
N ILE A 233 -10.00 -2.89 4.57
CA ILE A 233 -8.95 -1.85 4.69
C ILE A 233 -8.77 -1.47 6.16
N VAL A 234 -9.86 -1.15 6.86
CA VAL A 234 -9.80 -0.79 8.29
C VAL A 234 -9.22 -1.95 9.11
N LEU A 235 -9.70 -3.18 8.87
CA LEU A 235 -9.20 -4.37 9.56
C LEU A 235 -7.72 -4.64 9.24
N TRP A 236 -7.28 -4.52 7.99
CA TRP A 236 -5.88 -4.74 7.58
C TRP A 236 -4.97 -3.69 8.20
N CYS A 237 -5.42 -2.44 8.25
CA CYS A 237 -4.65 -1.36 8.88
C CYS A 237 -4.51 -1.63 10.39
N PHE A 238 -5.60 -2.05 11.04
CA PHE A 238 -5.58 -2.43 12.45
C PHE A 238 -4.69 -3.66 12.71
N GLN A 239 -4.71 -4.67 11.84
CA GLN A 239 -3.86 -5.85 11.95
C GLN A 239 -2.39 -5.53 11.70
N LEU A 240 -2.08 -4.73 10.66
CA LEU A 240 -0.71 -4.25 10.39
C LEU A 240 -0.19 -3.49 11.61
N PHE A 241 -1.00 -2.57 12.14
CA PHE A 241 -0.68 -1.82 13.34
C PHE A 241 -0.39 -2.72 14.55
N ARG A 242 -1.24 -3.71 14.83
CA ARG A 242 -1.02 -4.67 15.92
C ARG A 242 0.25 -5.48 15.76
N ILE A 243 0.55 -5.94 14.53
CA ILE A 243 1.75 -6.72 14.24
C ILE A 243 2.99 -5.84 14.35
N ALA A 244 3.00 -4.67 13.71
CA ALA A 244 4.10 -3.71 13.78
C ALA A 244 4.40 -3.31 15.22
N LYS A 245 3.37 -3.03 16.04
CA LYS A 245 3.53 -2.71 17.46
C LYS A 245 4.15 -3.86 18.26
N ARG A 246 3.76 -5.12 17.99
CA ARG A 246 4.38 -6.29 18.65
C ARG A 246 5.84 -6.45 18.23
N VAL A 247 6.12 -6.28 16.95
CA VAL A 247 7.45 -6.39 16.34
C VAL A 247 8.39 -5.32 16.92
N LEU A 248 7.92 -4.07 17.03
CA LEU A 248 8.68 -2.97 17.64
C LEU A 248 8.94 -3.20 19.14
N ARG A 249 7.92 -3.65 19.90
CA ARG A 249 8.08 -3.92 21.34
C ARG A 249 9.09 -5.02 21.64
N GLY A 250 9.12 -6.07 20.82
CA GLY A 250 10.04 -7.19 21.01
C GLY A 250 11.51 -6.80 20.88
N GLN A 251 11.81 -5.78 20.08
CA GLN A 251 13.17 -5.32 19.79
C GLN A 251 13.67 -4.28 20.79
N THR A 252 12.83 -3.35 21.23
CA THR A 252 13.28 -2.28 22.13
C THR A 252 13.68 -2.76 23.52
N GLY A 253 13.36 -3.99 23.92
CA GLY A 253 13.65 -4.57 25.26
C GLY A 253 13.00 -3.84 26.44
N ARG A 254 12.53 -2.60 26.23
CA ARG A 254 11.81 -1.76 27.17
C ARG A 254 10.34 -2.13 27.13
N LYS A 255 9.77 -2.40 28.31
CA LYS A 255 8.33 -2.36 28.52
C LYS A 255 7.87 -0.91 28.30
N VAL A 256 7.56 -0.55 27.05
CA VAL A 256 6.94 0.74 26.71
C VAL A 256 5.51 0.71 27.27
N TRP A 257 5.37 1.22 28.50
CA TRP A 257 4.10 1.55 29.11
C TRP A 257 3.55 2.76 28.35
N LEU A 258 2.63 2.50 27.43
CA LEU A 258 1.87 3.57 26.79
C LEU A 258 0.86 4.08 27.80
N THR A 259 1.11 5.25 28.36
CA THR A 259 0.05 6.13 28.84
C THR A 259 -0.80 6.49 27.62
N ILE A 260 -1.94 5.81 27.46
CA ILE A 260 -2.99 6.25 26.55
C ILE A 260 -3.60 7.48 27.23
N GLY A 261 -3.18 8.66 26.78
CA GLY A 261 -3.88 9.92 27.05
C GLY A 261 -5.02 10.10 26.05
#